data_AF-A0A8K0Y2S8-F1
#
_entry.id   AF-A0A8K0Y2S8-F1
#
_cell.length_a   1.000
_cell.length_b   1.000
_cell.length_c   1.000
_cell.angle_alpha   90.00
_cell.angle_beta   90.00
_cell.angle_gamma   90.00
#
_symmetry.space_group_name_H-M   'P 1'
#
loop_
_entity.id
_entity.type
_entity.pdbx_description
1 polymer ?
#
loop_
_entity_poly.entity_id
_entity_poly.type
_entity_poly.pdbx_seq_one_letter_code
_entity_poly.pdbx_strand_id
1 'polypeptide(L)'
;MPAADGKTEFTAELDADPLDEMTKQAKEFIKESKVLSKKFGKITFSQKIMLDPRKWKKKTLNAGMYGAARWDLKILAVRVGQYAKDGKPDAKAEAALSKDYDKIVKAITKKLSLELEELEKGGDNKKALKDGKAAFAKLDNVDFKSAFTGPLKSAIDVMKWLEKAVSGRNAKNAFTKAAGDMATVSGQFDKVGREANAAVAFLMKSAKEHAKADDAGLQNFAKEIEKSEKIFQKFLSEAEAFEKTLDEAEATIKEGKLDAAGVKAEIVKLQRVAGVDKSAQEALKAAKTLKPAFLKIEKSLK
;
A
#
# COMPACT_ATOMS: atom_id res chain seq x y z
N MET A 1 18.12 -18.11 29.23
CA MET A 1 18.06 -19.19 28.22
C MET A 1 17.07 -18.74 27.16
N PRO A 2 17.46 -18.61 25.87
CA PRO A 2 16.49 -18.27 24.83
C PRO A 2 15.45 -19.40 24.72
N ALA A 3 14.18 -19.02 24.53
CA ALA A 3 13.11 -19.97 24.28
C ALA A 3 13.36 -20.72 22.95
N ALA A 4 12.73 -21.89 22.78
CA ALA A 4 12.94 -22.79 21.65
C ALA A 4 12.63 -22.17 20.25
N ASP A 5 12.09 -20.96 20.21
CA ASP A 5 11.72 -20.18 19.03
C ASP A 5 12.74 -19.06 18.67
N GLY A 6 13.83 -18.91 19.41
CA GLY A 6 14.87 -17.91 19.13
C GLY A 6 14.51 -16.47 19.52
N LYS A 7 13.39 -16.25 20.22
CA LYS A 7 12.98 -14.93 20.70
C LYS A 7 13.74 -14.52 21.97
N THR A 8 13.91 -13.21 22.15
CA THR A 8 14.50 -12.59 23.33
C THR A 8 13.53 -11.59 23.95
N GLU A 9 13.62 -11.40 25.26
CA GLU A 9 12.83 -10.42 25.98
C GLU A 9 13.26 -8.99 25.60
N PHE A 10 12.30 -8.18 25.16
CA PHE A 10 12.44 -6.75 24.97
C PHE A 10 11.52 -6.02 25.95
N THR A 11 11.95 -4.86 26.44
CA THR A 11 11.07 -3.93 27.13
C THR A 11 10.65 -2.84 26.14
N ALA A 12 9.38 -2.86 25.73
CA ALA A 12 8.77 -1.82 24.92
C ALA A 12 8.40 -0.65 25.82
N GLU A 13 8.97 0.52 25.56
CA GLU A 13 8.79 1.70 26.42
C GLU A 13 8.23 2.87 25.61
N LEU A 14 7.24 3.55 26.19
CA LEU A 14 6.84 4.90 25.80
C LEU A 14 7.25 5.85 26.92
N ASP A 15 7.92 6.94 26.56
CA ASP A 15 8.08 8.14 27.38
C ASP A 15 7.74 9.33 26.47
N ALA A 16 6.48 9.77 26.51
CA ALA A 16 5.99 10.85 25.67
C ALA A 16 5.61 12.06 26.51
N ASP A 17 6.16 13.22 26.17
CA ASP A 17 5.69 14.48 26.71
C ASP A 17 4.48 14.95 25.87
N PRO A 18 3.26 15.02 26.45
CA PRO A 18 2.08 15.47 25.72
C PRO A 18 2.22 16.91 25.20
N LEU A 19 3.12 17.71 25.79
CA LEU A 19 3.37 19.08 25.35
C LEU A 19 4.09 19.10 24.00
N ASP A 20 4.84 18.08 23.59
CA ASP A 20 5.65 18.11 22.36
C ASP A 20 4.81 18.36 21.10
N GLU A 21 3.58 17.87 21.07
CA GLU A 21 2.64 18.04 19.95
C GLU A 21 1.82 19.34 20.04
N MET A 22 2.00 20.15 21.10
CA MET A 22 1.24 21.38 21.33
C MET A 22 1.91 22.63 20.76
N THR A 23 1.09 23.61 20.38
CA THR A 23 1.55 24.95 20.00
C THR A 23 2.08 25.71 21.24
N LYS A 24 2.85 26.78 21.02
CA LYS A 24 3.37 27.63 22.09
C LYS A 24 2.26 28.16 23.02
N GLN A 25 1.18 28.67 22.44
CA GLN A 25 0.03 29.19 23.18
C GLN A 25 -0.65 28.11 24.05
N ALA A 26 -0.82 26.90 23.51
CA ALA A 26 -1.37 25.78 24.28
C ALA A 26 -0.46 25.36 25.44
N LYS A 27 0.86 25.35 25.23
CA LYS A 27 1.85 25.09 26.30
C LYS A 27 1.79 26.13 27.42
N GLU A 28 1.68 27.41 27.06
CA GLU A 28 1.56 28.52 28.01
C GLU A 28 0.26 28.40 28.81
N PHE A 29 -0.87 28.11 28.16
CA PHE A 29 -2.15 27.88 28.81
C PHE A 29 -2.09 26.76 29.87
N ILE A 30 -1.45 25.63 29.56
CA ILE A 30 -1.26 24.53 30.53
C ILE A 30 -0.38 24.97 31.71
N LYS A 31 0.68 25.76 31.45
CA LYS A 31 1.62 26.23 32.47
C LYS A 31 1.04 27.30 33.40
N GLU A 32 0.12 28.13 32.90
CA GLU A 32 -0.57 29.13 33.71
C GLU A 32 -1.46 28.51 34.80
N SER A 33 -1.98 27.30 34.56
CA SER A 33 -2.74 26.54 35.56
C SER A 33 -1.83 25.63 36.40
N LYS A 34 -1.85 25.81 37.72
CA LYS A 34 -1.19 24.90 38.67
C LYS A 34 -1.78 23.48 38.63
N VAL A 35 -3.06 23.34 38.27
CA VAL A 35 -3.74 22.04 38.19
C VAL A 35 -3.29 21.32 36.92
N LEU A 36 -3.37 21.97 35.77
CA LEU A 36 -3.02 21.37 34.48
C LEU A 36 -1.52 21.10 34.36
N SER A 37 -0.66 22.01 34.83
CA SER A 37 0.79 21.78 34.85
C SER A 37 1.21 20.56 35.68
N LYS A 38 0.49 20.25 36.77
CA LYS A 38 0.71 19.02 37.55
C LYS A 38 0.12 17.78 36.88
N LYS A 39 -0.99 17.93 36.15
CA LYS A 39 -1.72 16.82 35.52
C LYS A 39 -1.07 16.35 34.23
N PHE A 40 -0.63 17.28 33.38
CA PHE A 40 0.00 17.03 32.08
C PHE A 40 1.48 16.67 32.24
N GLY A 41 1.72 15.59 32.98
CA GLY A 41 3.04 14.98 33.07
C GLY A 41 3.36 14.13 31.84
N LYS A 42 4.55 13.52 31.86
CA LYS A 42 4.95 12.51 30.87
C LYS A 42 3.99 11.32 30.92
N ILE A 43 3.60 10.86 29.74
CA ILE A 43 2.82 9.63 29.56
C ILE A 43 3.81 8.49 29.40
N THR A 44 3.86 7.62 30.40
CA THR A 44 4.75 6.47 30.42
C THR A 44 3.99 5.17 30.22
N PHE A 45 4.60 4.25 29.47
CA PHE A 45 4.12 2.89 29.31
C PHE A 45 5.32 1.97 29.22
N SER A 46 5.26 0.80 29.86
CA SER A 46 6.30 -0.21 29.79
C SER A 46 5.68 -1.59 29.83
N GLN A 47 6.01 -2.43 28.86
CA GLN A 47 5.59 -3.82 28.80
C GLN A 47 6.74 -4.67 28.27
N LYS A 48 6.98 -5.80 28.92
CA LYS A 48 7.91 -6.82 28.44
C LYS A 48 7.23 -7.68 27.39
N ILE A 49 7.93 -7.96 26.30
CA ILE A 49 7.46 -8.82 25.22
C ILE A 49 8.59 -9.68 24.66
N MET A 50 8.25 -10.86 24.17
CA MET A 50 9.18 -11.78 23.52
C MET A 50 9.18 -11.58 22.01
N LEU A 51 10.31 -11.10 21.45
CA LEU A 51 10.46 -10.83 20.00
C LEU A 51 11.77 -11.37 19.43
N ASP A 52 11.83 -11.54 18.11
CA ASP A 52 13.07 -11.92 17.41
C ASP A 52 14.08 -10.74 17.40
N PRO A 53 15.27 -10.91 18.02
CA PRO A 53 16.29 -9.85 18.08
C PRO A 53 16.94 -9.51 16.73
N ARG A 54 16.77 -10.34 15.70
CA ARG A 54 17.25 -10.03 14.34
C ARG A 54 16.38 -8.97 13.67
N LYS A 55 15.10 -8.89 14.03
CA LYS A 55 14.10 -7.99 13.42
C LYS A 55 13.87 -6.76 14.27
N TRP A 56 13.82 -6.93 15.59
CA TRP A 56 13.48 -5.87 16.51
C TRP A 56 14.70 -5.38 17.27
N LYS A 57 14.84 -4.05 17.36
CA LYS A 57 15.81 -3.37 18.21
C LYS A 57 15.04 -2.49 19.18
N LYS A 58 15.56 -2.30 20.40
CA LYS A 58 14.92 -1.42 21.40
C LYS A 58 14.55 -0.05 20.83
N LYS A 59 15.44 0.54 20.01
CA LYS A 59 15.21 1.84 19.36
C LYS A 59 14.01 1.83 18.40
N THR A 60 13.85 0.80 17.56
CA THR A 60 12.75 0.74 16.59
C THR A 60 11.42 0.42 17.27
N LEU A 61 11.46 -0.43 18.30
CA LEU A 61 10.29 -0.74 19.13
C LEU A 61 9.76 0.51 19.84
N ASN A 62 10.62 1.23 20.57
CA ASN A 62 10.22 2.45 21.29
C ASN A 62 9.76 3.58 20.33
N ALA A 63 10.39 3.70 19.16
CA ALA A 63 9.91 4.64 18.13
C ALA A 63 8.52 4.26 17.61
N GLY A 64 8.24 2.96 17.45
CA GLY A 64 6.92 2.44 17.11
C GLY A 64 5.87 2.78 18.19
N MET A 65 6.22 2.61 19.47
CA MET A 65 5.35 2.99 20.60
C MET A 65 4.95 4.46 20.54
N TYR A 66 5.92 5.35 20.29
CA TYR A 66 5.63 6.78 20.13
C TYR A 66 4.77 7.04 18.89
N GLY A 67 5.09 6.41 17.75
CA GLY A 67 4.31 6.52 16.52
C GLY A 67 2.84 6.13 16.70
N ALA A 68 2.56 5.05 17.44
CA ALA A 68 1.21 4.59 17.74
C ALA A 68 0.45 5.54 18.66
N ALA A 69 1.13 6.16 19.63
CA ALA A 69 0.55 7.13 20.57
C ALA A 69 0.36 8.54 19.98
N ARG A 70 1.17 8.91 18.98
CA ARG A 70 1.29 10.28 18.47
C ARG A 70 -0.04 10.89 18.01
N TRP A 71 -0.90 10.11 17.37
CA TRP A 71 -2.18 10.63 16.89
C TRP A 71 -3.11 11.06 18.04
N ASP A 72 -3.15 10.28 19.11
CA ASP A 72 -3.94 10.60 20.30
C ASP A 72 -3.37 11.83 21.04
N LEU A 73 -2.03 11.97 21.06
CA LEU A 73 -1.37 13.18 21.57
C LEU A 73 -1.73 14.43 20.75
N LYS A 74 -1.81 14.32 19.42
CA LYS A 74 -2.25 15.42 18.55
C LYS A 74 -3.71 15.80 18.80
N ILE A 75 -4.59 14.82 19.02
CA ILE A 75 -5.99 15.09 19.38
C ILE A 75 -6.05 15.89 20.69
N LEU A 76 -5.28 15.48 21.69
CA LEU A 76 -5.17 16.21 22.96
C LEU A 76 -4.67 17.65 22.74
N ALA A 77 -3.61 17.82 21.93
CA ALA A 77 -3.05 19.13 21.61
C ALA A 77 -4.06 20.06 20.93
N VAL A 78 -4.86 19.54 19.99
CA VAL A 78 -5.93 20.31 19.33
C VAL A 78 -6.98 20.77 20.34
N ARG A 79 -7.39 19.90 21.27
CA ARG A 79 -8.38 20.24 22.31
C ARG A 79 -7.85 21.31 23.27
N VAL A 80 -6.61 21.17 23.73
CA VAL A 80 -5.97 22.22 24.55
C VAL A 80 -5.89 23.54 23.77
N GLY A 81 -5.54 23.49 22.48
CA GLY A 81 -5.51 24.67 21.62
C GLY A 81 -6.87 25.35 21.42
N GLN A 82 -7.98 24.65 21.57
CA GLN A 82 -9.32 25.24 21.56
C GLN A 82 -9.56 26.06 22.83
N TYR A 83 -9.34 25.46 24.01
CA TYR A 83 -9.48 26.18 25.29
C TYR A 83 -8.52 27.37 25.41
N ALA A 84 -7.30 27.24 24.87
CA ALA A 84 -6.32 28.32 24.88
C ALA A 84 -6.72 29.53 24.01
N LYS A 85 -7.63 29.37 23.05
CA LYS A 85 -8.22 30.48 22.28
C LYS A 85 -9.33 31.18 23.06
N ASP A 86 -10.02 30.46 23.93
CA ASP A 86 -11.18 30.96 24.68
C ASP A 86 -10.78 31.80 25.91
N GLY A 87 -9.48 31.86 26.25
CA GLY A 87 -8.94 32.77 27.24
C GLY A 87 -7.98 32.10 28.21
N LYS A 88 -8.05 32.49 29.48
CA LYS A 88 -7.23 31.91 30.57
C LYS A 88 -7.86 30.63 31.12
N PRO A 89 -7.05 29.72 31.68
CA PRO A 89 -7.59 28.51 32.30
C PRO A 89 -8.51 28.85 33.47
N ASP A 90 -9.75 28.38 33.40
CA ASP A 90 -10.73 28.41 34.48
C ASP A 90 -11.03 26.98 34.99
N ALA A 91 -11.74 26.86 36.11
CA ALA A 91 -12.02 25.56 36.73
C ALA A 91 -12.77 24.58 35.78
N LYS A 92 -13.58 25.10 34.85
CA LYS A 92 -14.32 24.28 33.88
C LYS A 92 -13.39 23.71 32.81
N ALA A 93 -12.52 24.55 32.26
CA ALA A 93 -11.48 24.14 31.31
C ALA A 93 -10.50 23.17 31.96
N GLU A 94 -10.09 23.43 33.20
CA GLU A 94 -9.20 22.55 33.97
C GLU A 94 -9.78 21.15 34.17
N ALA A 95 -11.06 21.07 34.58
CA ALA A 95 -11.75 19.81 34.77
C ALA A 95 -11.94 19.04 33.44
N ALA A 96 -12.32 19.74 32.37
CA ALA A 96 -12.52 19.15 31.06
C ALA A 96 -11.22 18.58 30.47
N LEU A 97 -10.14 19.38 30.49
CA LEU A 97 -8.83 18.97 29.98
C LEU A 97 -8.19 17.87 30.84
N SER A 98 -8.39 17.89 32.16
CA SER A 98 -7.92 16.80 33.03
C SER A 98 -8.62 15.47 32.69
N LYS A 99 -9.93 15.51 32.42
CA LYS A 99 -10.70 14.32 32.01
C LYS A 99 -10.28 13.82 30.63
N ASP A 100 -10.00 14.73 29.70
CA ASP A 100 -9.55 14.38 28.37
C ASP A 100 -8.12 13.81 28.37
N TYR A 101 -7.23 14.36 29.20
CA TYR A 101 -5.92 13.79 29.45
C TYR A 101 -6.04 12.35 29.96
N ASP A 102 -6.84 12.09 31.00
CA ASP A 102 -7.03 10.74 31.54
C ASP A 102 -7.61 9.75 30.52
N LYS A 103 -8.53 10.22 29.66
CA LYS A 103 -9.07 9.40 28.56
C LYS A 103 -8.01 9.05 27.53
N ILE A 104 -7.18 10.03 27.13
CA ILE A 104 -6.13 9.84 26.13
C ILE A 104 -5.04 8.91 26.68
N VAL A 105 -4.61 9.08 27.94
CA VAL A 105 -3.67 8.16 28.60
C VAL A 105 -4.22 6.74 28.57
N LYS A 106 -5.46 6.52 29.01
CA LYS A 106 -6.09 5.19 29.00
C LYS A 106 -6.20 4.61 27.58
N ALA A 107 -6.54 5.42 26.58
CA ALA A 107 -6.64 4.99 25.19
C ALA A 107 -5.28 4.57 24.63
N ILE A 108 -4.24 5.38 24.86
CA ILE A 108 -2.86 5.09 24.46
C ILE A 108 -2.38 3.79 25.12
N THR A 109 -2.47 3.67 26.45
CA THR A 109 -2.03 2.46 27.17
C THR A 109 -2.75 1.21 26.67
N LYS A 110 -4.08 1.26 26.48
CA LYS A 110 -4.85 0.12 25.98
C LYS A 110 -4.44 -0.26 24.55
N LYS A 111 -4.30 0.73 23.67
CA LYS A 111 -3.91 0.52 22.28
C LYS A 111 -2.52 -0.11 22.19
N LEU A 112 -1.55 0.44 22.92
CA LEU A 112 -0.18 -0.06 22.97
C LEU A 112 -0.11 -1.49 23.52
N SER A 113 -0.84 -1.78 24.60
CA SER A 113 -0.93 -3.15 25.14
C SER A 113 -1.48 -4.13 24.11
N LEU A 114 -2.54 -3.75 23.37
CA LEU A 114 -3.12 -4.59 22.32
C LEU A 114 -2.16 -4.78 21.13
N GLU A 115 -1.52 -3.71 20.66
CA GLU A 115 -0.56 -3.79 19.56
C GLU A 115 0.65 -4.65 19.92
N LEU A 116 1.15 -4.57 21.16
CA LEU A 116 2.23 -5.41 21.65
C LEU A 116 1.82 -6.87 21.83
N GLU A 117 0.61 -7.12 22.35
CA GLU A 117 0.05 -8.48 22.39
C GLU A 117 -0.10 -9.07 20.98
N GLU A 118 -0.56 -8.28 20.01
CA GLU A 118 -0.63 -8.71 18.60
C GLU A 118 0.76 -8.96 18.02
N LEU A 119 1.75 -8.11 18.35
CA LEU A 119 3.15 -8.31 17.93
C LEU A 119 3.71 -9.64 18.46
N GLU A 120 3.52 -9.91 19.75
CA GLU A 120 4.01 -11.11 20.43
C GLU A 120 3.34 -12.39 19.92
N LYS A 121 2.04 -12.30 19.57
CA LYS A 121 1.23 -13.38 18.96
C LYS A 121 1.45 -13.56 17.45
N GLY A 122 2.47 -12.92 16.87
CA GLY A 122 2.82 -13.08 15.45
C GLY A 122 2.03 -12.18 14.51
N GLY A 123 1.84 -10.90 14.86
CA GLY A 123 1.14 -9.90 14.04
C GLY A 123 1.65 -9.81 12.60
N ASP A 124 2.93 -10.10 12.38
CA ASP A 124 3.53 -10.20 11.04
C ASP A 124 2.94 -11.37 10.22
N ASN A 125 2.62 -12.51 10.86
CA ASN A 125 1.96 -13.64 10.21
C ASN A 125 0.50 -13.30 9.85
N LYS A 126 -0.23 -12.60 10.71
CA LYS A 126 -1.62 -12.17 10.45
C LYS A 126 -1.69 -11.17 9.29
N LYS A 127 -0.76 -10.21 9.25
CA LYS A 127 -0.61 -9.27 8.12
C LYS A 127 -0.22 -10.01 6.84
N ALA A 128 0.79 -10.87 6.90
CA ALA A 128 1.23 -11.72 5.79
C ALA A 128 0.08 -12.55 5.20
N LEU A 129 -0.72 -13.20 6.04
CA LEU A 129 -1.88 -13.98 5.61
C LEU A 129 -2.98 -13.11 5.01
N LYS A 130 -3.23 -11.92 5.57
CA LYS A 130 -4.20 -10.97 5.00
C LYS A 130 -3.76 -10.52 3.60
N ASP A 131 -2.49 -10.15 3.45
CA ASP A 131 -1.95 -9.67 2.18
C ASP A 131 -1.91 -10.80 1.14
N GLY A 132 -1.49 -12.02 1.52
CA GLY A 132 -1.53 -13.16 0.61
C GLY A 132 -2.96 -13.51 0.14
N LYS A 133 -3.96 -13.46 1.04
CA LYS A 133 -5.37 -13.66 0.65
C LYS A 133 -5.86 -12.60 -0.32
N ALA A 134 -5.56 -11.33 -0.06
CA ALA A 134 -5.95 -10.25 -0.96
C ALA A 134 -5.25 -10.37 -2.33
N ALA A 135 -3.99 -10.83 -2.38
CA ALA A 135 -3.30 -11.10 -3.63
C ALA A 135 -4.01 -12.20 -4.45
N PHE A 136 -4.29 -13.36 -3.83
CA PHE A 136 -4.96 -14.45 -4.52
C PHE A 136 -6.41 -14.15 -4.90
N ALA A 137 -7.15 -13.40 -4.08
CA ALA A 137 -8.50 -12.96 -4.42
C ALA A 137 -8.49 -12.05 -5.66
N LYS A 138 -7.51 -11.14 -5.79
CA LYS A 138 -7.35 -10.32 -6.99
C LYS A 138 -6.99 -11.17 -8.20
N LEU A 139 -6.07 -12.12 -8.06
CA LEU A 139 -5.68 -13.03 -9.14
C LEU A 139 -6.84 -13.91 -9.65
N ASP A 140 -7.78 -14.28 -8.78
CA ASP A 140 -8.96 -15.05 -9.16
C ASP A 140 -9.99 -14.23 -9.94
N ASN A 141 -10.05 -12.92 -9.70
CA ASN A 141 -11.04 -12.02 -10.30
C ASN A 141 -10.58 -11.41 -11.64
N VAL A 142 -9.28 -11.45 -11.95
CA VAL A 142 -8.74 -10.89 -13.19
C VAL A 142 -8.82 -11.91 -14.33
N ASP A 143 -9.43 -11.52 -15.45
CA ASP A 143 -9.36 -12.28 -16.70
C ASP A 143 -8.06 -11.96 -17.48
N PHE A 144 -6.96 -12.62 -17.11
CA PHE A 144 -5.65 -12.46 -17.75
C PHE A 144 -5.67 -12.76 -19.26
N LYS A 145 -6.62 -13.55 -19.76
CA LYS A 145 -6.67 -13.95 -21.17
C LYS A 145 -7.14 -12.81 -22.08
N SER A 146 -7.93 -11.88 -21.54
CA SER A 146 -8.46 -10.73 -22.29
C SER A 146 -7.86 -9.39 -21.84
N ALA A 147 -7.14 -9.38 -20.71
CA ALA A 147 -6.57 -8.18 -20.09
C ALA A 147 -5.67 -7.34 -21.02
N PHE A 148 -4.96 -7.98 -21.95
CA PHE A 148 -4.02 -7.30 -22.86
C PHE A 148 -4.37 -7.49 -24.33
N THR A 149 -4.72 -8.72 -24.75
CA THR A 149 -5.07 -9.01 -26.16
C THR A 149 -6.22 -8.15 -26.68
N GLY A 150 -7.27 -7.95 -25.87
CA GLY A 150 -8.45 -7.16 -26.25
C GLY A 150 -8.09 -5.68 -26.50
N PRO A 151 -7.52 -4.99 -25.50
CA PRO A 151 -7.09 -3.61 -25.66
C PRO A 151 -6.04 -3.44 -26.77
N LEU A 152 -5.04 -4.32 -26.87
CA LEU A 152 -4.02 -4.24 -27.92
C LEU A 152 -4.62 -4.30 -29.32
N LYS A 153 -5.50 -5.28 -29.56
CA LYS A 153 -6.16 -5.44 -30.85
C LYS A 153 -6.99 -4.21 -31.19
N SER A 154 -7.75 -3.70 -30.22
CA SER A 154 -8.60 -2.52 -30.39
C SER A 154 -7.77 -1.27 -30.68
N ALA A 155 -6.64 -1.05 -29.98
CA ALA A 155 -5.72 0.05 -30.25
C ALA A 155 -5.15 -0.02 -31.68
N ILE A 156 -4.70 -1.22 -32.11
CA ILE A 156 -4.20 -1.43 -33.47
C ILE A 156 -5.30 -1.16 -34.51
N ASP A 157 -6.54 -1.60 -34.25
CA ASP A 157 -7.66 -1.40 -35.17
C ASP A 157 -8.04 0.10 -35.29
N VAL A 158 -8.03 0.84 -34.18
CA VAL A 158 -8.17 2.31 -34.18
C VAL A 158 -7.09 2.97 -35.03
N MET A 159 -5.83 2.55 -34.87
CA MET A 159 -4.71 3.12 -35.62
C MET A 159 -4.74 2.77 -37.10
N LYS A 160 -5.10 1.54 -37.47
CA LYS A 160 -5.29 1.14 -38.88
C LYS A 160 -6.42 1.91 -39.55
N TRP A 161 -7.50 2.20 -38.83
CA TRP A 161 -8.57 3.05 -39.33
C TRP A 161 -8.07 4.49 -39.52
N LEU A 162 -7.35 5.03 -38.53
CA LEU A 162 -6.77 6.37 -38.60
C LEU A 162 -5.80 6.51 -39.78
N GLU A 163 -4.92 5.52 -40.01
CA GLU A 163 -3.96 5.49 -41.12
C GLU A 163 -4.63 5.74 -42.47
N LYS A 164 -5.79 5.12 -42.71
CA LYS A 164 -6.57 5.29 -43.94
C LYS A 164 -7.26 6.64 -43.99
N ALA A 165 -7.70 7.17 -42.85
CA ALA A 165 -8.50 8.38 -42.76
C ALA A 165 -7.67 9.68 -42.79
N VAL A 166 -6.42 9.66 -42.31
CA VAL A 166 -5.53 10.85 -42.29
C VAL A 166 -5.08 11.31 -43.69
N SER A 167 -5.19 10.43 -44.69
CA SER A 167 -4.90 10.76 -46.09
C SER A 167 -6.06 11.50 -46.81
N GLY A 168 -7.20 11.72 -46.14
CA GLY A 168 -8.41 12.34 -46.71
C GLY A 168 -8.62 13.81 -46.31
N ARG A 169 -9.58 14.49 -46.97
CA ARG A 169 -9.89 15.93 -46.75
C ARG A 169 -10.39 16.29 -45.33
N ASN A 170 -10.59 15.31 -44.43
CA ASN A 170 -11.19 15.47 -43.10
C ASN A 170 -10.31 14.91 -41.96
N ALA A 171 -8.98 15.01 -42.06
CA ALA A 171 -8.03 14.47 -41.08
C ALA A 171 -8.33 14.89 -39.62
N LYS A 172 -8.76 16.14 -39.37
CA LYS A 172 -9.10 16.62 -38.02
C LYS A 172 -10.24 15.84 -37.35
N ASN A 173 -11.29 15.51 -38.11
CA ASN A 173 -12.40 14.70 -37.60
C ASN A 173 -11.95 13.24 -37.37
N ALA A 174 -11.03 12.74 -38.20
CA ALA A 174 -10.46 11.42 -38.02
C ALA A 174 -9.69 11.31 -36.70
N PHE A 175 -8.82 12.28 -36.40
CA PHE A 175 -8.11 12.33 -35.11
C PHE A 175 -9.05 12.43 -33.91
N THR A 176 -10.08 13.26 -33.99
CA THR A 176 -11.05 13.41 -32.90
C THR A 176 -11.76 12.09 -32.59
N LYS A 177 -12.20 11.37 -33.64
CA LYS A 177 -12.82 10.06 -33.49
C LYS A 177 -11.84 9.01 -32.95
N ALA A 178 -10.63 8.94 -33.51
CA ALA A 178 -9.61 8.01 -33.06
C ALA A 178 -9.21 8.26 -31.60
N ALA A 179 -9.16 9.52 -31.15
CA ALA A 179 -8.88 9.86 -29.75
C ALA A 179 -9.99 9.35 -28.81
N GLY A 180 -11.26 9.51 -29.18
CA GLY A 180 -12.38 8.97 -28.40
C GLY A 180 -12.41 7.44 -28.36
N ASP A 181 -12.14 6.79 -29.49
CA ASP A 181 -12.07 5.34 -29.57
C ASP A 181 -10.85 4.81 -28.78
N MET A 182 -9.68 5.48 -28.85
CA MET A 182 -8.49 5.12 -28.06
C MET A 182 -8.69 5.32 -26.56
N ALA A 183 -9.34 6.41 -26.13
CA ALA A 183 -9.68 6.62 -24.72
C ALA A 183 -10.60 5.50 -24.17
N THR A 184 -11.47 4.94 -25.02
CA THR A 184 -12.28 3.77 -24.66
C THR A 184 -11.41 2.53 -24.46
N VAL A 185 -10.40 2.34 -25.31
CA VAL A 185 -9.42 1.25 -25.19
C VAL A 185 -8.60 1.38 -23.90
N SER A 186 -8.07 2.57 -23.61
CA SER A 186 -7.33 2.86 -22.37
C SER A 186 -8.20 2.58 -21.14
N GLY A 187 -9.47 3.03 -21.15
CA GLY A 187 -10.40 2.77 -20.05
C GLY A 187 -10.74 1.28 -19.86
N GLN A 188 -10.70 0.45 -20.92
CA GLN A 188 -10.83 -1.01 -20.81
C GLN A 188 -9.57 -1.63 -20.21
N PHE A 189 -8.39 -1.19 -20.66
CA PHE A 189 -7.11 -1.63 -20.11
C PHE A 189 -6.96 -1.28 -18.62
N ASP A 190 -7.35 -0.07 -18.22
CA ASP A 190 -7.28 0.41 -16.84
C ASP A 190 -8.07 -0.49 -15.87
N LYS A 191 -9.21 -1.02 -16.31
CA LYS A 191 -10.05 -1.88 -15.49
C LYS A 191 -9.49 -3.28 -15.30
N VAL A 192 -8.80 -3.84 -16.30
CA VAL A 192 -8.47 -5.28 -16.30
C VAL A 192 -6.95 -5.50 -16.30
N GLY A 193 -6.20 -4.79 -17.14
CA GLY A 193 -4.74 -4.92 -17.26
C GLY A 193 -3.99 -4.35 -16.06
N ARG A 194 -4.37 -3.15 -15.56
CA ARG A 194 -3.75 -2.59 -14.34
C ARG A 194 -4.05 -3.43 -13.11
N GLU A 195 -5.25 -4.01 -13.01
CA GLU A 195 -5.59 -4.93 -11.91
C GLU A 195 -4.74 -6.20 -11.96
N ALA A 196 -4.48 -6.76 -13.15
CA ALA A 196 -3.57 -7.88 -13.35
C ALA A 196 -2.15 -7.55 -12.85
N ASN A 197 -1.62 -6.38 -13.24
CA ASN A 197 -0.31 -5.89 -12.79
C ASN A 197 -0.27 -5.72 -11.27
N ALA A 198 -1.27 -5.06 -10.71
CA ALA A 198 -1.37 -4.82 -9.28
C ALA A 198 -1.46 -6.14 -8.50
N ALA A 199 -2.17 -7.15 -9.02
CA ALA A 199 -2.31 -8.46 -8.37
C ALA A 199 -0.97 -9.19 -8.30
N VAL A 200 -0.21 -9.25 -9.40
CA VAL A 200 1.11 -9.90 -9.45
C VAL A 200 2.15 -9.11 -8.64
N ALA A 201 2.18 -7.79 -8.74
CA ALA A 201 3.06 -6.93 -7.95
C ALA A 201 2.79 -7.10 -6.45
N PHE A 202 1.51 -7.20 -6.07
CA PHE A 202 1.12 -7.42 -4.68
C PHE A 202 1.49 -8.83 -4.19
N LEU A 203 1.40 -9.86 -5.03
CA LEU A 203 1.90 -11.21 -4.72
C LEU A 203 3.43 -11.19 -4.48
N MET A 204 4.19 -10.53 -5.36
CA MET A 204 5.65 -10.38 -5.19
C MET A 204 6.02 -9.60 -3.93
N LYS A 205 5.27 -8.52 -3.63
CA LYS A 205 5.46 -7.75 -2.40
C LYS A 205 5.18 -8.62 -1.17
N SER A 206 4.06 -9.36 -1.19
CA SER A 206 3.68 -10.29 -0.14
C SER A 206 4.79 -11.34 0.09
N ALA A 207 5.41 -11.86 -0.97
CA ALA A 207 6.53 -12.79 -0.85
C ALA A 207 7.73 -12.20 -0.10
N LYS A 208 8.12 -10.95 -0.42
CA LYS A 208 9.20 -10.24 0.27
C LYS A 208 8.90 -10.01 1.75
N GLU A 209 7.62 -9.80 2.08
CA GLU A 209 7.16 -9.67 3.46
C GLU A 209 7.14 -11.04 4.17
N HIS A 210 6.69 -12.10 3.49
CA HIS A 210 6.65 -13.48 4.01
C HIS A 210 8.04 -14.08 4.22
N ALA A 211 9.03 -13.69 3.43
CA ALA A 211 10.44 -14.06 3.63
C ALA A 211 10.97 -13.61 5.00
N LYS A 212 10.33 -12.58 5.59
CA LYS A 212 10.63 -12.03 6.90
C LYS A 212 9.60 -12.45 7.96
N ALA A 213 8.70 -13.39 7.68
CA ALA A 213 7.74 -13.89 8.66
C ALA A 213 8.43 -14.72 9.76
N ASP A 214 7.76 -14.93 10.89
CA ASP A 214 8.24 -15.82 11.96
C ASP A 214 7.90 -17.30 11.69
N ASP A 215 6.95 -17.55 10.78
CA ASP A 215 6.52 -18.89 10.40
C ASP A 215 7.37 -19.49 9.27
N ALA A 216 7.86 -20.71 9.47
CA ALA A 216 8.65 -21.44 8.48
C ALA A 216 7.83 -21.79 7.23
N GLY A 217 6.51 -21.99 7.36
CA GLY A 217 5.61 -22.19 6.22
C GLY A 217 5.55 -20.96 5.31
N LEU A 218 5.34 -19.77 5.88
CA LEU A 218 5.37 -18.49 5.16
C LEU A 218 6.75 -18.21 4.53
N GLN A 219 7.85 -18.49 5.23
CA GLN A 219 9.19 -18.35 4.66
C GLN A 219 9.44 -19.29 3.48
N ASN A 220 9.00 -20.56 3.59
CA ASN A 220 9.12 -21.52 2.49
C ASN A 220 8.23 -21.13 1.31
N PHE A 221 7.04 -20.60 1.57
CA PHE A 221 6.17 -20.06 0.53
C PHE A 221 6.79 -18.88 -0.20
N ALA A 222 7.49 -17.98 0.51
CA ALA A 222 8.27 -16.92 -0.11
C ALA A 222 9.33 -17.46 -1.06
N LYS A 223 10.07 -18.52 -0.67
CA LYS A 223 11.06 -19.18 -1.54
C LYS A 223 10.43 -19.83 -2.78
N GLU A 224 9.23 -20.41 -2.67
CA GLU A 224 8.50 -20.92 -3.83
C GLU A 224 8.11 -19.79 -4.79
N ILE A 225 7.75 -18.60 -4.27
CA ILE A 225 7.52 -17.41 -5.10
C ILE A 225 8.82 -16.95 -5.78
N GLU A 226 9.96 -16.95 -5.07
CA GLU A 226 11.27 -16.58 -5.63
C GLU A 226 11.66 -17.43 -6.84
N LYS A 227 11.33 -18.73 -6.85
CA LYS A 227 11.55 -19.60 -8.04
C LYS A 227 10.82 -19.10 -9.28
N SER A 228 9.70 -18.41 -9.10
CA SER A 228 8.89 -17.82 -10.18
C SER A 228 9.15 -16.32 -10.37
N GLU A 229 10.09 -15.72 -9.62
CA GLU A 229 10.31 -14.28 -9.62
C GLU A 229 10.62 -13.74 -11.02
N LYS A 230 11.47 -14.42 -11.79
CA LYS A 230 11.80 -14.01 -13.16
C LYS A 230 10.57 -13.95 -14.08
N ILE A 231 9.60 -14.86 -13.88
CA ILE A 231 8.36 -14.89 -14.66
C ILE A 231 7.50 -13.67 -14.29
N PHE A 232 7.35 -13.40 -12.99
CA PHE A 232 6.57 -12.27 -12.52
C PHE A 232 7.19 -10.92 -12.89
N GLN A 233 8.52 -10.76 -12.74
CA GLN A 233 9.23 -9.54 -13.15
C GLN A 233 9.13 -9.28 -14.65
N LYS A 234 9.27 -10.34 -15.47
CA LYS A 234 9.09 -10.24 -16.92
C LYS A 234 7.69 -9.74 -17.27
N PHE A 235 6.66 -10.33 -16.68
CA PHE A 235 5.28 -9.87 -16.87
C PHE A 235 5.09 -8.41 -16.48
N LEU A 236 5.53 -8.01 -15.28
CA LEU A 236 5.38 -6.63 -14.80
C LEU A 236 6.06 -5.62 -15.73
N SER A 237 7.26 -5.94 -16.21
CA SER A 237 8.02 -5.10 -17.15
C SER A 237 7.33 -5.01 -18.52
N GLU A 238 6.87 -6.12 -19.08
CA GLU A 238 6.16 -6.13 -20.36
C GLU A 238 4.80 -5.40 -20.27
N ALA A 239 4.13 -5.48 -19.14
CA ALA A 239 2.86 -4.81 -18.90
C ALA A 239 3.02 -3.30 -18.67
N GLU A 240 4.09 -2.86 -18.02
CA GLU A 240 4.47 -1.45 -17.94
C GLU A 240 4.81 -0.89 -19.33
N ALA A 241 5.55 -1.65 -20.14
CA ALA A 241 5.86 -1.27 -21.52
C ALA A 241 4.60 -1.17 -22.38
N PHE A 242 3.64 -2.09 -22.20
CA PHE A 242 2.34 -2.04 -22.85
C PHE A 242 1.56 -0.77 -22.46
N GLU A 243 1.41 -0.50 -21.17
CA GLU A 243 0.73 0.69 -20.63
C GLU A 243 1.33 1.97 -21.23
N LYS A 244 2.66 2.11 -21.16
CA LYS A 244 3.37 3.27 -21.70
C LYS A 244 3.14 3.44 -23.20
N THR A 245 3.18 2.34 -23.96
CA THR A 245 2.97 2.39 -25.41
C THR A 245 1.53 2.80 -25.76
N LEU A 246 0.54 2.37 -24.96
CA LEU A 246 -0.85 2.74 -25.14
C LEU A 246 -1.07 4.23 -24.83
N ASP A 247 -0.52 4.71 -23.72
CA ASP A 247 -0.58 6.13 -23.31
C ASP A 247 0.10 7.04 -24.34
N GLU A 248 1.27 6.64 -24.86
CA GLU A 248 1.98 7.34 -25.92
C GLU A 248 1.16 7.39 -27.21
N ALA A 249 0.52 6.28 -27.61
CA ALA A 249 -0.35 6.25 -28.78
C ALA A 249 -1.56 7.19 -28.61
N GLU A 250 -2.22 7.16 -27.45
CA GLU A 250 -3.35 8.04 -27.16
C GLU A 250 -2.95 9.52 -27.19
N ALA A 251 -1.82 9.88 -26.57
CA ALA A 251 -1.28 11.24 -26.59
C ALA A 251 -0.99 11.69 -28.03
N THR A 252 -0.33 10.84 -28.82
CA THR A 252 0.05 11.17 -30.20
C THR A 252 -1.18 11.35 -31.11
N ILE A 253 -2.23 10.55 -30.93
CA ILE A 253 -3.51 10.74 -31.64
C ILE A 253 -4.15 12.08 -31.26
N LYS A 254 -4.15 12.45 -29.97
CA LYS A 254 -4.71 13.72 -29.48
C LYS A 254 -3.99 14.94 -30.04
N GLU A 255 -2.69 14.84 -30.29
CA GLU A 255 -1.93 15.92 -30.94
C GLU A 255 -2.40 16.21 -32.37
N GLY A 256 -2.90 15.19 -33.08
CA GLY A 256 -3.51 15.36 -34.40
C GLY A 256 -2.53 15.68 -35.54
N LYS A 257 -1.25 15.34 -35.38
CA LYS A 257 -0.16 15.74 -36.29
C LYS A 257 0.45 14.59 -37.11
N LEU A 258 0.01 13.35 -36.88
CA LEU A 258 0.57 12.20 -37.59
C LEU A 258 0.15 12.18 -39.06
N ASP A 259 1.09 11.91 -39.96
CA ASP A 259 0.78 11.45 -41.30
C ASP A 259 0.59 9.92 -41.31
N ALA A 260 0.25 9.34 -42.47
CA ALA A 260 0.05 7.90 -42.59
C ALA A 260 1.31 7.09 -42.22
N ALA A 261 2.51 7.62 -42.45
CA ALA A 261 3.76 6.96 -42.09
C ALA A 261 3.97 6.97 -40.56
N GLY A 262 3.67 8.08 -39.90
CA GLY A 262 3.69 8.21 -38.45
C GLY A 262 2.68 7.27 -37.77
N VAL A 263 1.45 7.17 -38.31
CA VAL A 263 0.45 6.21 -37.78
C VAL A 263 0.95 4.76 -37.93
N LYS A 264 1.56 4.39 -39.06
CA LYS A 264 2.18 3.06 -39.23
C LYS A 264 3.29 2.79 -38.22
N ALA A 265 4.14 3.79 -37.92
CA ALA A 265 5.19 3.64 -36.95
C ALA A 265 4.64 3.32 -35.55
N GLU A 266 3.56 3.98 -35.14
CA GLU A 266 2.88 3.69 -33.87
C GLU A 266 2.22 2.30 -33.85
N ILE A 267 1.62 1.85 -34.96
CA ILE A 267 1.12 0.45 -35.08
C ILE A 267 2.24 -0.55 -34.82
N VAL A 268 3.43 -0.31 -35.37
CA VAL A 268 4.60 -1.18 -35.15
C VAL A 268 5.04 -1.17 -33.69
N LYS A 269 4.99 -0.02 -33.00
CA LYS A 269 5.29 0.03 -31.55
C LYS A 269 4.29 -0.80 -30.75
N LEU A 270 2.99 -0.67 -31.01
CA LEU A 270 1.94 -1.47 -30.37
C LEU A 270 2.15 -2.98 -30.63
N GLN A 271 2.55 -3.36 -31.84
CA GLN A 271 2.83 -4.77 -32.16
C GLN A 271 4.05 -5.33 -31.40
N ARG A 272 5.04 -4.50 -31.06
CA ARG A 272 6.23 -4.93 -30.30
C ARG A 272 5.89 -5.33 -28.86
N VAL A 273 4.82 -4.78 -28.28
CA VAL A 273 4.36 -5.14 -26.93
C VAL A 273 3.36 -6.30 -26.90
N ALA A 274 3.11 -6.97 -28.03
CA ALA A 274 2.21 -8.12 -28.10
C ALA A 274 2.63 -9.32 -27.25
N GLY A 275 3.90 -9.37 -26.82
CA GLY A 275 4.43 -10.43 -25.95
C GLY A 275 3.81 -10.47 -24.55
N VAL A 276 3.22 -9.36 -24.09
CA VAL A 276 2.67 -9.21 -22.74
C VAL A 276 1.60 -10.25 -22.39
N ASP A 277 0.79 -10.71 -23.36
CA ASP A 277 -0.25 -11.71 -23.09
C ASP A 277 0.36 -13.06 -22.72
N LYS A 278 1.47 -13.42 -23.38
CA LYS A 278 2.19 -14.66 -23.08
C LYS A 278 2.78 -14.61 -21.67
N SER A 279 3.43 -13.51 -21.30
CA SER A 279 3.99 -13.38 -19.94
C SER A 279 2.89 -13.28 -18.88
N ALA A 280 1.75 -12.65 -19.19
CA ALA A 280 0.56 -12.63 -18.34
C ALA A 280 0.03 -14.03 -18.04
N GLN A 281 -0.06 -14.89 -19.07
CA GLN A 281 -0.49 -16.29 -18.91
C GLN A 281 0.54 -17.13 -18.14
N GLU A 282 1.84 -16.94 -18.40
CA GLU A 282 2.92 -17.60 -17.64
C GLU A 282 2.89 -17.21 -16.16
N ALA A 283 2.70 -15.91 -15.86
CA ALA A 283 2.56 -15.38 -14.52
C ALA A 283 1.30 -15.94 -13.82
N LEU A 284 0.14 -15.95 -14.48
CA LEU A 284 -1.08 -16.53 -13.90
C LEU A 284 -0.90 -18.02 -13.59
N LYS A 285 -0.26 -18.78 -14.50
CA LYS A 285 0.00 -20.20 -14.29
C LYS A 285 0.91 -20.41 -13.07
N ALA A 286 2.00 -19.66 -12.96
CA ALA A 286 2.88 -19.70 -11.79
C ALA A 286 2.12 -19.34 -10.50
N ALA A 287 1.34 -18.27 -10.50
CA ALA A 287 0.54 -17.87 -9.36
C ALA A 287 -0.48 -18.95 -8.94
N LYS A 288 -1.15 -19.60 -9.90
CA LYS A 288 -2.07 -20.71 -9.62
C LYS A 288 -1.38 -21.92 -8.98
N THR A 289 -0.13 -22.21 -9.33
CA THR A 289 0.64 -23.29 -8.68
C THR A 289 1.01 -22.99 -7.23
N LEU A 290 1.11 -21.70 -6.87
CA LEU A 290 1.44 -21.25 -5.52
C LEU A 290 0.22 -21.26 -4.58
N LYS A 291 -0.98 -21.03 -5.11
CA LYS A 291 -2.22 -20.90 -4.33
C LYS A 291 -2.49 -22.08 -3.37
N PRO A 292 -2.35 -23.36 -3.76
CA PRO A 292 -2.57 -24.48 -2.85
C PRO A 292 -1.59 -24.49 -1.66
N ALA A 293 -0.33 -24.11 -1.88
CA ALA A 293 0.66 -24.00 -0.81
C ALA A 293 0.29 -22.90 0.18
N PHE A 294 -0.15 -21.74 -0.32
CA PHE A 294 -0.63 -20.65 0.52
C PHE A 294 -1.85 -21.04 1.37
N LEU A 295 -2.85 -21.72 0.78
CA LEU A 295 -4.05 -22.16 1.50
C LEU A 295 -3.75 -23.17 2.62
N LYS A 296 -2.71 -24.01 2.45
CA LYS A 296 -2.26 -24.92 3.52
C LYS A 296 -1.70 -24.13 4.70
N ILE A 297 -0.89 -23.11 4.44
CA ILE A 297 -0.31 -22.24 5.47
C ILE A 297 -1.39 -21.42 6.17
N GLU A 298 -2.36 -20.89 5.41
CA GLU A 298 -3.51 -20.20 5.98
C GLU A 298 -4.28 -21.09 6.96
N LYS A 299 -4.49 -22.37 6.64
CA LYS A 299 -5.19 -23.30 7.52
C LYS A 299 -4.39 -23.66 8.77
N SER A 300 -3.06 -23.73 8.70
CA SER A 300 -2.21 -24.07 9.84
C SER A 300 -1.96 -22.91 10.80
N LEU A 301 -2.14 -21.68 10.35
CA LEU A 301 -1.93 -20.45 11.13
C LEU A 301 -3.23 -19.77 11.59
N LYS A 302 -4.39 -20.35 11.27
CA LYS A 302 -5.70 -19.98 11.84
C LYS A 302 -5.95 -20.76 13.11
#